data_AF-A0A958MFG6-F1
#
_entry.id   AF-A0A958MFG6-F1
#
_cell.length_a   1.000
_cell.length_b   1.000
_cell.length_c   1.000
_cell.angle_alpha   90.00
_cell.angle_beta   90.00
_cell.angle_gamma   90.00
#
_symmetry.space_group_name_H-M   'P 1'
#
loop_
_entity.id
_entity.type
_entity.pdbx_description
1 polymer ?
#
loop_
_entity_poly.entity_id
_entity_poly.type
_entity_poly.pdbx_seq_one_letter_code
_entity_poly.pdbx_strand_id
1 'polypeptide(L)'
;MNANSVGGKTSADILSPNLAGGHVLDQTNLDVLFENANYTELLALIGGTSTQYLQSAPSASFDMNTQQINNLANPTLGTDAANKNYVDQNIGGQSVNAAVLGALGAAEDGQVLVWDGVAGEWTSAAPSGDSTKLPTAGGTMTGNINMGGNDITNVNDLSVGNNVTVTGGIGVGTGINSSGPIQLTNQ
;
A
#
# COMPACT_ATOMS: atom_id res chain seq x y z
N MET A 1 -54.12 -22.60 57.45
CA MET A 1 -52.66 -22.61 57.67
C MET A 1 -52.09 -21.64 56.65
N ASN A 2 -51.52 -20.52 57.10
CA ASN A 2 -50.98 -19.51 56.18
C ASN A 2 -49.56 -19.97 55.79
N ALA A 3 -49.38 -20.39 54.54
CA ALA A 3 -48.16 -21.01 54.03
C ALA A 3 -47.07 -19.96 53.72
N ASN A 4 -46.86 -19.01 54.62
CA ASN A 4 -45.96 -17.87 54.38
C ASN A 4 -44.50 -18.18 54.80
N SER A 5 -44.24 -19.39 55.27
CA SER A 5 -42.92 -19.85 55.65
C SER A 5 -42.74 -21.33 55.32
N VAL A 6 -41.51 -21.72 54.99
CA VAL A 6 -41.11 -23.11 54.77
C VAL A 6 -40.07 -23.45 55.83
N GLY A 7 -40.41 -24.37 56.74
CA GLY A 7 -39.50 -24.76 57.83
C GLY A 7 -39.09 -23.61 58.75
N GLY A 8 -39.96 -22.61 58.95
CA GLY A 8 -39.68 -21.44 59.79
C GLY A 8 -38.83 -20.35 59.13
N LYS A 9 -38.41 -20.55 57.88
CA LYS A 9 -37.77 -19.52 57.06
C LYS A 9 -38.81 -18.71 56.30
N THR A 10 -38.69 -17.39 56.38
CA THR A 10 -39.50 -16.44 55.63
C THR A 10 -38.97 -16.31 54.19
N SER A 11 -39.72 -15.67 53.29
CA SER A 11 -39.25 -15.40 51.93
C SER A 11 -37.93 -14.62 51.87
N ALA A 12 -37.68 -13.74 52.85
CA ALA A 12 -36.44 -12.99 52.98
C ALA A 12 -35.24 -13.83 53.46
N ASP A 13 -35.48 -15.01 54.06
CA ASP A 13 -34.42 -15.94 54.52
C ASP A 13 -33.98 -16.92 53.44
N ILE A 14 -34.75 -17.05 52.36
CA ILE A 14 -34.51 -18.02 51.26
C ILE A 14 -33.83 -17.32 50.09
N LEU A 15 -34.17 -16.05 49.85
CA LEU A 15 -33.55 -15.18 48.86
C LEU A 15 -33.17 -13.89 49.58
N SER A 16 -31.87 -13.57 49.60
CA SER A 16 -31.37 -12.26 50.03
C SER A 16 -31.00 -11.46 48.79
N PRO A 17 -31.98 -10.96 48.01
CA PRO A 17 -31.71 -10.08 46.90
C PRO A 17 -30.92 -8.87 47.41
N ASN A 18 -29.96 -8.39 46.63
CA ASN A 18 -29.32 -7.12 46.95
C ASN A 18 -30.36 -6.00 46.75
N LEU A 19 -30.99 -5.56 47.83
CA LEU A 19 -32.05 -4.54 47.80
C LEU A 19 -31.53 -3.11 47.97
N ALA A 20 -30.21 -2.93 48.11
CA ALA A 20 -29.58 -1.62 48.29
C ALA A 20 -28.34 -1.46 47.40
N GLY A 21 -28.30 -0.41 46.57
CA GLY A 21 -27.19 -0.09 45.66
C GLY A 21 -27.64 0.13 44.21
N GLY A 22 -26.69 0.40 43.31
CA GLY A 22 -26.97 0.70 41.89
C GLY A 22 -27.43 -0.50 41.04
N HIS A 23 -27.29 -1.73 41.56
CA HIS A 23 -27.76 -2.95 40.92
C HIS A 23 -28.64 -3.74 41.90
N VAL A 24 -29.95 -3.49 41.82
CA VAL A 24 -30.96 -4.18 42.64
C VAL A 24 -31.29 -5.51 41.98
N LEU A 25 -30.94 -6.61 42.64
CA LEU A 25 -31.23 -7.96 42.18
C LEU A 25 -32.58 -8.41 42.73
N ASP A 26 -33.69 -7.81 42.31
CA ASP A 26 -35.01 -8.27 42.76
C ASP A 26 -35.36 -9.67 42.22
N GLN A 27 -36.42 -10.29 42.76
CA GLN A 27 -36.82 -11.64 42.39
C GLN A 27 -37.07 -11.80 40.89
N THR A 28 -37.67 -10.81 40.24
CA THR A 28 -37.99 -10.85 38.81
C THR A 28 -36.71 -10.87 37.99
N ASN A 29 -35.74 -10.05 38.37
CA ASN A 29 -34.47 -9.93 37.67
C ASN A 29 -33.60 -11.18 37.87
N LEU A 30 -33.67 -11.78 39.06
CA LEU A 30 -33.02 -13.06 39.34
C LEU A 30 -33.63 -14.20 38.53
N ASP A 31 -34.96 -14.28 38.45
CA ASP A 31 -35.63 -15.29 37.64
C ASP A 31 -35.20 -15.19 36.18
N VAL A 32 -35.11 -13.96 35.63
CA VAL A 32 -34.59 -13.70 34.27
C VAL A 32 -33.13 -14.13 34.13
N LEU A 33 -32.26 -13.78 35.08
CA LEU A 33 -30.83 -14.14 35.03
C LEU A 33 -30.59 -15.66 35.11
N PHE A 34 -31.44 -16.38 35.84
CA PHE A 34 -31.31 -17.83 36.05
C PHE A 34 -32.12 -18.69 35.08
N GLU A 35 -32.80 -18.10 34.09
CA GLU A 35 -33.27 -18.86 32.92
C GLU A 35 -32.09 -19.54 32.20
N ASN A 36 -32.31 -20.76 31.67
CA ASN A 36 -31.23 -21.62 31.17
C ASN A 36 -30.31 -20.94 30.14
N ALA A 37 -30.89 -20.17 29.20
CA ALA A 37 -30.14 -19.45 28.17
C ALA A 37 -29.32 -18.29 28.76
N ASN A 38 -29.93 -17.48 29.62
CA ASN A 38 -29.31 -16.29 30.21
C ASN A 38 -28.21 -16.68 31.21
N TYR A 39 -28.43 -17.73 32.00
CA TYR A 39 -27.43 -18.25 32.92
C TYR A 39 -26.19 -18.77 32.18
N THR A 40 -26.38 -19.41 31.02
CA THR A 40 -25.28 -19.90 30.19
C THR A 40 -24.45 -18.74 29.63
N GLU A 41 -25.10 -17.70 29.11
CA GLU A 41 -24.42 -16.50 28.62
C GLU A 41 -23.75 -15.73 29.76
N LEU A 42 -24.37 -15.65 30.95
CA LEU A 42 -23.78 -15.03 32.14
C LEU A 42 -22.49 -15.74 32.55
N LEU A 43 -22.51 -17.07 32.61
CA LEU A 43 -21.31 -17.87 32.89
C LEU A 43 -20.24 -17.65 31.82
N ALA A 44 -20.63 -17.57 30.55
CA ALA A 44 -19.71 -17.29 29.46
C ALA A 44 -19.11 -15.89 29.56
N LEU A 45 -19.90 -14.88 29.94
CA LEU A 45 -19.44 -13.50 30.12
C LEU A 45 -18.47 -13.40 31.32
N ILE A 46 -18.80 -14.04 32.45
CA ILE A 46 -17.92 -14.12 33.64
C ILE A 46 -16.63 -14.88 33.31
N GLY A 47 -16.74 -15.97 32.54
CA GLY A 47 -15.61 -16.80 32.12
C GLY A 47 -14.81 -16.25 30.93
N GLY A 48 -15.25 -15.15 30.31
CA GLY A 48 -14.63 -14.57 29.11
C GLY A 48 -14.79 -15.43 27.84
N THR A 49 -15.76 -16.34 27.81
CA THR A 49 -16.06 -17.25 26.68
C THR A 49 -17.35 -16.87 25.95
N SER A 50 -17.93 -15.69 26.21
CA SER A 50 -19.10 -15.18 25.48
C SER A 50 -18.81 -15.13 23.98
N THR A 51 -19.77 -15.62 23.18
CA THR A 51 -19.73 -15.52 21.71
C THR A 51 -20.56 -14.36 21.19
N GLN A 52 -21.32 -13.68 22.05
CA GLN A 52 -22.20 -12.57 21.70
C GLN A 52 -21.62 -11.21 22.07
N TYR A 53 -20.83 -11.14 23.14
CA TYR A 53 -20.26 -9.90 23.66
C TYR A 53 -18.73 -9.95 23.65
N LEU A 54 -18.09 -8.82 23.34
CA LEU A 54 -16.63 -8.74 23.33
C LEU A 54 -16.05 -8.88 24.74
N GLN A 55 -14.96 -9.64 24.83
CA GLN A 55 -14.06 -9.60 25.98
C GLN A 55 -13.34 -8.24 26.03
N SER A 56 -13.19 -7.68 27.23
CA SER A 56 -12.50 -6.39 27.43
C SER A 56 -11.00 -6.43 27.06
N ALA A 57 -10.40 -7.61 27.02
CA ALA A 57 -9.04 -7.86 26.56
C ALA A 57 -8.99 -9.19 25.80
N PRO A 58 -9.32 -9.22 24.50
CA PRO A 58 -9.28 -10.43 23.70
C PRO A 58 -7.87 -11.04 23.71
N SER A 59 -7.76 -12.34 24.05
CA SER A 59 -6.49 -13.09 24.06
C SER A 59 -6.27 -13.93 22.80
N ALA A 60 -7.25 -13.94 21.89
CA ALA A 60 -7.24 -14.62 20.61
C ALA A 60 -7.63 -13.64 19.49
N SER A 61 -7.53 -14.10 18.23
CA SER A 61 -7.96 -13.31 17.07
C SER A 61 -9.43 -12.87 17.18
N PHE A 62 -9.69 -11.63 16.80
CA PHE A 62 -11.02 -11.05 16.82
C PHE A 62 -11.66 -11.16 15.43
N ASP A 63 -12.73 -11.95 15.31
CA ASP A 63 -13.49 -12.15 14.08
C ASP A 63 -14.71 -11.22 14.05
N MET A 64 -14.89 -10.49 12.94
CA MET A 64 -16.01 -9.58 12.70
C MET A 64 -17.07 -10.17 11.76
N ASN A 65 -17.07 -11.49 11.53
CA ASN A 65 -18.03 -12.22 10.71
C ASN A 65 -18.23 -11.58 9.32
N THR A 66 -17.12 -11.20 8.67
CA THR A 66 -17.10 -10.52 7.35
C THR A 66 -17.84 -9.17 7.27
N GLN A 67 -18.09 -8.52 8.40
CA GLN A 67 -18.75 -7.22 8.46
C GLN A 67 -17.78 -6.05 8.29
N GLN A 68 -18.32 -4.89 7.90
CA GLN A 68 -17.57 -3.63 7.87
C GLN A 68 -17.32 -3.09 9.29
N ILE A 69 -16.14 -2.52 9.51
CA ILE A 69 -15.80 -1.77 10.73
C ILE A 69 -15.94 -0.27 10.41
N ASN A 70 -17.03 0.33 10.88
CA ASN A 70 -17.33 1.75 10.64
C ASN A 70 -16.76 2.64 11.76
N ASN A 71 -16.61 3.94 11.47
CA ASN A 71 -16.13 4.96 12.43
C ASN A 71 -14.72 4.68 13.00
N LEU A 72 -13.87 3.98 12.24
CA LEU A 72 -12.47 3.76 12.61
C LEU A 72 -11.65 5.01 12.30
N ALA A 73 -11.05 5.61 13.33
CA ALA A 73 -10.14 6.75 13.19
C ALA A 73 -8.89 6.39 12.35
N ASN A 74 -8.19 7.41 11.84
CA ASN A 74 -6.90 7.18 11.19
C ASN A 74 -5.88 6.64 12.21
N PRO A 75 -5.01 5.70 11.81
CA PRO A 75 -3.96 5.18 12.69
C PRO A 75 -2.94 6.28 13.05
N THR A 76 -2.40 6.22 14.26
CA THR A 76 -1.34 7.12 14.75
C THR A 76 -0.09 6.35 15.20
N LEU A 77 -0.26 5.10 15.63
CA LEU A 77 0.81 4.17 15.99
C LEU A 77 0.90 3.03 14.97
N GLY A 78 2.07 2.39 14.87
CA GLY A 78 2.28 1.25 13.97
C GLY A 78 1.48 -0.02 14.33
N THR A 79 0.84 -0.04 15.50
CA THR A 79 -0.03 -1.13 15.97
C THR A 79 -1.52 -0.83 15.80
N ASP A 80 -1.87 0.36 15.34
CA ASP A 80 -3.27 0.74 15.14
C ASP A 80 -3.83 0.07 13.88
N ALA A 81 -5.13 -0.23 13.90
CA ALA A 81 -5.84 -0.62 12.69
C ALA A 81 -5.94 0.57 11.73
N ALA A 82 -5.69 0.35 10.44
CA ALA A 82 -5.83 1.37 9.41
C ALA A 82 -7.19 1.32 8.73
N ASN A 83 -7.86 2.46 8.59
CA ASN A 83 -9.06 2.57 7.76
C ASN A 83 -8.70 2.68 6.27
N LYS A 84 -9.70 2.46 5.40
CA LYS A 84 -9.50 2.47 3.94
C LYS A 84 -9.01 3.82 3.41
N ASN A 85 -9.55 4.91 3.92
CA ASN A 85 -9.17 6.26 3.52
C ASN A 85 -7.69 6.57 3.82
N TYR A 86 -7.16 6.03 4.91
CA TYR A 86 -5.74 6.18 5.25
C TYR A 86 -4.85 5.40 4.28
N VAL A 87 -5.14 4.12 4.03
CA VAL A 87 -4.30 3.29 3.13
C VAL A 87 -4.37 3.72 1.67
N ASP A 88 -5.51 4.24 1.21
CA ASP A 88 -5.65 4.75 -0.15
C ASP A 88 -4.89 6.08 -0.35
N GLN A 89 -4.53 6.77 0.74
CA GLN A 89 -3.82 8.05 0.71
C GLN A 89 -2.34 7.96 1.15
N ASN A 90 -1.84 6.78 1.53
CA ASN A 90 -0.49 6.64 2.07
C ASN A 90 0.26 5.42 1.50
N ILE A 91 1.51 5.62 1.10
CA ILE A 91 2.44 4.56 0.68
C ILE A 91 3.70 4.66 1.52
N GLY A 92 4.00 3.59 2.28
CA GLY A 92 5.18 3.56 3.16
C GLY A 92 5.15 4.60 4.29
N GLY A 93 3.95 5.03 4.71
CA GLY A 93 3.76 6.09 5.70
C GLY A 93 3.89 7.51 5.15
N GLN A 94 4.08 7.67 3.84
CA GLN A 94 4.11 8.97 3.17
C GLN A 94 2.82 9.23 2.41
N SER A 95 2.42 10.49 2.36
CA SER A 95 1.25 10.95 1.59
C SER A 95 1.40 10.65 0.10
N VAL A 96 0.27 10.42 -0.56
CA VAL A 96 0.18 10.34 -2.03
C VAL A 96 -0.62 11.53 -2.55
N ASN A 97 -0.24 12.03 -3.72
CA ASN A 97 -1.05 12.98 -4.46
C ASN A 97 -2.25 12.25 -5.08
N ALA A 98 -3.29 12.04 -4.27
CA ALA A 98 -4.48 11.28 -4.65
C ALA A 98 -5.21 11.89 -5.85
N ALA A 99 -5.13 13.21 -6.05
CA ALA A 99 -5.74 13.89 -7.19
C ALA A 99 -5.06 13.50 -8.50
N VAL A 100 -3.73 13.46 -8.53
CA VAL A 100 -2.96 13.06 -9.72
C VAL A 100 -3.12 11.57 -9.98
N LEU A 101 -2.91 10.72 -8.97
CA LEU A 101 -3.00 9.26 -9.12
C LEU A 101 -4.42 8.81 -9.50
N GLY A 102 -5.45 9.42 -8.92
CA GLY A 102 -6.85 9.12 -9.21
C GLY A 102 -7.31 9.58 -10.60
N ALA A 103 -6.57 10.49 -11.23
CA ALA A 103 -6.86 10.99 -12.57
C ALA A 103 -6.15 10.20 -13.70
N LEU A 104 -5.28 9.24 -13.36
CA LEU A 104 -4.57 8.44 -14.36
C LEU A 104 -5.56 7.66 -15.24
N GLY A 105 -5.45 7.87 -16.56
CA GLY A 105 -6.24 7.19 -17.57
C GLY A 105 -5.38 6.67 -18.72
N ALA A 106 -6.01 6.42 -19.86
CA ALA A 106 -5.35 5.87 -21.03
C ALA A 106 -4.37 6.86 -21.70
N ALA A 107 -4.52 8.17 -21.50
CA ALA A 107 -3.61 9.17 -22.04
C ALA A 107 -2.29 9.22 -21.25
N GLU A 108 -2.32 8.75 -20.01
CA GLU A 108 -1.22 8.67 -19.07
C GLU A 108 -0.55 7.28 -19.07
N ASP A 109 -0.66 6.54 -20.18
CA ASP A 109 0.03 5.25 -20.32
C ASP A 109 1.55 5.42 -20.15
N GLY A 110 2.17 4.49 -19.42
CA GLY A 110 3.61 4.50 -19.13
C GLY A 110 4.07 5.45 -18.02
N GLN A 111 3.17 6.14 -17.30
CA GLN A 111 3.56 6.87 -16.08
C GLN A 111 4.07 5.90 -15.01
N VAL A 112 5.01 6.38 -14.18
CA VAL A 112 5.56 5.64 -13.05
C VAL A 112 5.32 6.41 -11.75
N LEU A 113 5.29 5.69 -10.63
CA LEU A 113 5.23 6.31 -9.30
C LEU A 113 6.58 6.95 -8.99
N VAL A 114 6.57 8.24 -8.67
CA VAL A 114 7.77 9.04 -8.38
C VAL A 114 7.57 9.80 -7.07
N TRP A 115 8.63 9.90 -6.29
CA TRP A 115 8.65 10.75 -5.11
C TRP A 115 8.85 12.21 -5.52
N ASP A 116 7.86 13.07 -5.27
CA ASP A 116 8.03 14.52 -5.37
C ASP A 116 8.67 15.03 -4.08
N GLY A 117 9.99 15.25 -4.12
CA GLY A 117 10.74 15.75 -2.97
C GLY A 117 10.41 17.19 -2.57
N VAL A 118 9.72 17.96 -3.42
CA VAL A 118 9.29 19.33 -3.10
C VAL A 118 7.95 19.31 -2.39
N ALA A 119 6.97 18.58 -2.93
CA ALA A 119 5.66 18.43 -2.30
C ALA A 119 5.70 17.49 -1.07
N GLY A 120 6.68 16.58 -1.01
CA GLY A 120 6.77 15.57 0.05
C GLY A 120 5.74 14.46 -0.11
N GLU A 121 5.36 14.13 -1.33
CA GLU A 121 4.31 13.15 -1.64
C GLU A 121 4.71 12.24 -2.79
N TRP A 122 4.14 11.04 -2.82
CA TRP A 122 4.19 10.19 -4.00
C TRP A 122 3.23 10.71 -5.08
N THR A 123 3.73 10.88 -6.30
CA THR A 123 2.95 11.32 -7.46
C THR A 123 3.22 10.42 -8.66
N SER A 124 2.50 10.60 -9.76
CA SER A 124 2.83 9.95 -11.03
C SER A 124 3.55 10.93 -11.96
N ALA A 125 4.61 10.47 -12.61
CA ALA A 125 5.31 11.22 -13.64
C ALA A 125 5.76 10.30 -14.78
N ALA A 126 6.02 10.87 -15.96
CA ALA A 126 6.67 10.12 -17.02
C ALA A 126 8.04 9.64 -16.52
N PRO A 127 8.45 8.39 -16.80
CA PRO A 127 9.74 7.89 -16.38
C PRO A 127 10.83 8.78 -16.94
N SER A 128 11.81 9.11 -16.10
CA SER A 128 13.01 9.79 -16.57
C SER A 128 13.72 8.89 -17.59
N GLY A 129 14.20 9.50 -18.68
CA GLY A 129 15.04 8.78 -19.63
C GLY A 129 16.28 8.23 -18.94
N ASP A 130 16.79 7.10 -19.43
CA ASP A 130 18.06 6.53 -18.98
C ASP A 130 19.21 7.46 -19.42
N SER A 131 19.82 8.14 -18.45
CA SER A 131 20.91 9.10 -18.71
C SER A 131 22.17 8.46 -19.30
N THR A 132 22.27 7.13 -19.30
CA THR A 132 23.36 6.40 -19.94
C THR A 132 23.12 6.15 -21.43
N LYS A 133 21.92 6.45 -21.93
CA LYS A 133 21.53 6.27 -23.33
C LYS A 133 21.45 7.62 -24.06
N LEU A 134 21.58 7.55 -25.39
CA LEU A 134 21.40 8.70 -26.27
C LEU A 134 19.90 9.02 -26.43
N PRO A 135 19.49 10.31 -26.38
CA PRO A 135 18.11 10.70 -26.66
C PRO A 135 17.69 10.39 -28.10
N THR A 136 16.45 9.94 -28.30
CA THR A 136 15.89 9.63 -29.62
C THR A 136 15.67 10.86 -30.51
N ALA A 137 15.46 12.03 -29.91
CA ALA A 137 15.39 13.32 -30.61
C ALA A 137 16.77 13.84 -31.06
N GLY A 138 17.83 13.09 -30.77
CA GLY A 138 19.21 13.57 -30.88
C GLY A 138 19.65 14.37 -29.65
N GLY A 139 20.96 14.51 -29.51
CA GLY A 139 21.60 15.29 -28.44
C GLY A 139 23.06 15.56 -28.77
N THR A 140 23.69 16.48 -28.03
CA THR A 140 25.12 16.75 -28.18
C THR A 140 25.92 15.64 -27.49
N MET A 141 26.47 14.70 -28.27
CA MET A 141 27.40 13.70 -27.74
C MET A 141 28.74 14.38 -27.46
N THR A 142 29.08 14.57 -26.19
CA THR A 142 30.42 15.03 -25.78
C THR A 142 31.29 13.83 -25.43
N GLY A 143 32.47 13.74 -26.03
CA GLY A 143 33.42 12.64 -25.82
C GLY A 143 33.34 11.54 -26.88
N ASN A 144 34.12 10.48 -26.69
CA ASN A 144 34.23 9.37 -27.64
C ASN A 144 33.02 8.44 -27.53
N ILE A 145 32.53 7.96 -28.67
CA ILE A 145 31.57 6.84 -28.72
C ILE A 145 32.37 5.56 -28.91
N ASN A 146 32.38 4.67 -27.92
CA ASN A 146 32.96 3.35 -28.05
C ASN A 146 31.87 2.34 -28.47
N MET A 147 31.96 1.81 -29.70
CA MET A 147 31.01 0.83 -30.23
C MET A 147 31.36 -0.63 -29.90
N GLY A 148 32.43 -0.88 -29.12
CA GLY A 148 32.80 -2.23 -28.69
C GLY A 148 33.15 -3.20 -29.82
N GLY A 149 33.52 -2.68 -30.99
CA GLY A 149 33.80 -3.48 -32.20
C GLY A 149 32.56 -3.84 -33.02
N ASN A 150 31.38 -3.32 -32.69
CA ASN A 150 30.17 -3.51 -33.50
C ASN A 150 30.19 -2.62 -34.75
N ASP A 151 29.62 -3.15 -35.84
CA ASP A 151 29.45 -2.41 -37.09
C ASP A 151 28.39 -1.31 -36.97
N ILE A 152 28.61 -0.19 -37.67
CA ILE A 152 27.59 0.84 -37.89
C ILE A 152 26.99 0.60 -39.28
N THR A 153 25.73 0.16 -39.33
CA THR A 153 25.02 -0.16 -40.58
C THR A 153 23.97 0.90 -40.94
N ASN A 154 23.47 0.88 -42.19
CA ASN A 154 22.44 1.80 -42.69
C ASN A 154 22.77 3.30 -42.58
N VAL A 155 24.05 3.66 -42.73
CA VAL A 155 24.49 5.06 -42.81
C VAL A 155 24.34 5.56 -44.24
N ASN A 156 23.50 6.57 -44.48
CA ASN A 156 23.40 7.20 -45.80
C ASN A 156 24.65 8.04 -46.11
N ASP A 157 24.94 9.01 -45.24
CA ASP A 157 26.10 9.89 -45.34
C ASP A 157 26.81 9.97 -43.98
N LEU A 158 28.14 10.02 -44.02
CA LEU A 158 28.98 10.32 -42.85
C LEU A 158 29.70 11.65 -43.10
N SER A 159 29.34 12.69 -42.34
CA SER A 159 30.01 13.98 -42.33
C SER A 159 30.93 14.09 -41.12
N VAL A 160 32.22 14.34 -41.34
CA VAL A 160 33.19 14.58 -40.26
C VAL A 160 33.85 15.94 -40.43
N GLY A 161 34.09 16.63 -39.31
CA GLY A 161 34.71 17.96 -39.32
C GLY A 161 36.24 17.94 -39.35
N ASN A 162 36.87 16.82 -39.03
CA ASN A 162 38.33 16.68 -38.96
C ASN A 162 38.81 15.43 -39.73
N ASN A 163 39.17 14.36 -39.02
CA ASN A 163 39.79 13.18 -39.62
C ASN A 163 38.91 11.92 -39.48
N VAL A 164 38.92 11.07 -40.50
CA VAL A 164 38.51 9.65 -40.40
C VAL A 164 39.76 8.78 -40.44
N THR A 165 39.94 7.94 -39.43
CA THR A 165 41.00 6.92 -39.43
C THR A 165 40.36 5.56 -39.66
N VAL A 166 40.81 4.83 -40.69
CA VAL A 166 40.31 3.48 -41.02
C VAL A 166 41.46 2.49 -40.92
N THR A 167 41.27 1.43 -40.13
CA THR A 167 42.23 0.33 -40.00
C THR A 167 41.61 -0.93 -40.59
N GLY A 168 42.25 -1.52 -41.61
CA GLY A 168 41.70 -2.67 -42.36
C GLY A 168 41.16 -2.35 -43.75
N GLY A 169 41.26 -1.09 -44.19
CA GLY A 169 40.88 -0.65 -45.54
C GLY A 169 39.41 -0.24 -45.68
N ILE A 170 39.06 0.36 -46.82
CA ILE A 170 37.69 0.78 -47.14
C ILE A 170 37.10 -0.30 -48.06
N GLY A 171 36.09 -1.04 -47.58
CA GLY A 171 35.37 -2.04 -48.36
C GLY A 171 34.52 -1.37 -49.44
N VAL A 172 34.99 -1.38 -50.69
CA VAL A 172 34.30 -0.69 -51.78
C VAL A 172 33.63 -1.68 -52.74
N GLY A 173 32.30 -1.59 -52.86
CA GLY A 173 31.57 -2.21 -53.98
C GLY A 173 31.69 -1.41 -55.29
N THR A 174 31.98 -0.10 -55.21
CA THR A 174 31.99 0.85 -56.35
C THR A 174 33.10 1.91 -56.32
N GLY A 175 34.11 1.79 -55.45
CA GLY A 175 35.26 2.71 -55.32
C GLY A 175 35.06 3.93 -54.41
N ILE A 176 36.12 4.75 -54.26
CA ILE A 176 36.12 6.06 -53.56
C ILE A 176 35.88 7.15 -54.60
N ASN A 177 34.80 7.93 -54.46
CA ASN A 177 34.50 9.06 -55.35
C ASN A 177 34.80 10.39 -54.63
N SER A 178 35.65 11.24 -55.21
CA SER A 178 35.98 12.57 -54.69
C SER A 178 35.81 13.61 -55.80
N SER A 179 35.10 14.70 -55.49
CA SER A 179 35.00 15.86 -56.39
C SER A 179 36.23 16.77 -56.35
N GLY A 180 37.19 16.48 -55.46
CA GLY A 180 38.46 17.19 -55.32
C GLY A 180 39.68 16.25 -55.35
N PRO A 181 40.91 16.80 -55.37
CA PRO A 181 42.12 15.99 -55.39
C PRO A 181 42.24 15.16 -54.10
N ILE A 182 42.36 13.84 -54.25
CA ILE A 182 42.78 12.96 -53.16
C ILE A 182 44.28 13.16 -52.99
N GLN A 183 44.68 13.93 -51.99
CA GLN A 183 46.09 14.13 -51.68
C GLN A 183 46.57 13.02 -50.75
N LEU A 184 47.31 12.06 -51.31
CA LEU A 184 48.13 11.13 -50.55
C LEU A 184 49.50 11.77 -50.34
N THR A 185 49.66 12.50 -49.24
CA THR A 185 51.02 12.87 -48.79
C THR A 185 51.67 11.63 -48.19
N ASN A 186 52.77 11.16 -48.80
CA ASN A 186 53.48 9.94 -48.43
C ASN A 186 53.73 9.80 -46.91
N GLN A 187 53.17 8.70 -46.39
CA GLN A 187 53.64 7.79 -45.32
C GLN A 187 54.30 8.41 -44.08
#